data_AF-A0AAN0M7V8-F1
#
_entry.id   AF-A0AAN0M7V8-F1
#
_cell.length_a   1.000
_cell.length_b   1.000
_cell.length_c   1.000
_cell.angle_alpha   90.00
_cell.angle_beta   90.00
_cell.angle_gamma   90.00
#
_symmetry.space_group_name_H-M   'P 1'
#
loop_
_entity.id
_entity.type
_entity.pdbx_description
1 polymer ?
#
loop_
_entity_poly.entity_id
_entity_poly.type
_entity_poly.pdbx_seq_one_letter_code
_entity_poly.pdbx_strand_id
1 'polypeptide(L)'
;MAALLCATIAGPAVADVISCDLSGVPVRFAIDPSQFAPAQHPADPPRRQITTVQMGDTAFAAEPVVLGDTRGFWATQADGAELLFVMQPDGTATFTDTRNAAPMTGTCEVLQ
;
A
#
# COMPACT_ATOMS: atom_id res chain seq x y z
N MET A 1 -29.16 15.10 -35.09
CA MET A 1 -28.23 15.33 -33.98
C MET A 1 -28.38 14.17 -33.01
N ALA A 2 -27.42 13.24 -32.98
CA ALA A 2 -27.43 12.11 -32.06
C ALA A 2 -26.34 12.35 -31.00
N ALA A 3 -26.76 12.57 -29.77
CA ALA A 3 -25.85 12.61 -28.62
C ALA A 3 -25.54 11.16 -28.23
N LEU A 4 -24.34 10.68 -28.57
CA LEU A 4 -23.82 9.45 -27.99
C LEU A 4 -23.30 9.78 -26.58
N LEU A 5 -23.97 9.22 -25.58
CA LEU A 5 -23.48 9.18 -24.20
C LEU A 5 -22.20 8.32 -24.16
N CYS A 6 -21.07 8.93 -23.81
CA CYS A 6 -19.88 8.20 -23.38
C CYS A 6 -20.17 7.50 -22.06
N ALA A 7 -20.49 6.21 -22.11
CA ALA A 7 -20.48 5.35 -20.94
C ALA A 7 -19.02 5.15 -20.52
N THR A 8 -18.55 5.89 -19.53
CA THR A 8 -17.26 5.63 -18.87
C THR A 8 -17.42 4.33 -18.08
N ILE A 9 -16.89 3.25 -18.63
CA ILE A 9 -16.73 1.98 -17.93
C ILE A 9 -15.67 2.22 -16.85
N ALA A 10 -16.10 2.50 -15.63
CA ALA A 10 -15.22 2.44 -14.48
C ALA A 10 -14.79 0.98 -14.33
N GLY A 11 -13.55 0.66 -14.70
CA GLY A 11 -12.99 -0.67 -14.48
C GLY A 11 -13.06 -1.03 -12.99
N PRO A 12 -13.14 -2.33 -12.64
CA PRO A 12 -13.08 -2.74 -11.25
C PRO A 12 -11.80 -2.19 -10.63
N ALA A 13 -11.89 -1.50 -9.49
CA ALA A 13 -10.74 -1.13 -8.70
C ALA A 13 -10.11 -2.42 -8.17
N VAL A 14 -9.21 -3.02 -8.95
CA VAL A 14 -8.40 -4.14 -8.52
C VAL A 14 -7.41 -3.62 -7.47
N ALA A 15 -7.26 -4.35 -6.37
CA ALA A 15 -6.27 -4.01 -5.37
C ALA A 15 -4.87 -4.17 -6.00
N ASP A 16 -4.04 -3.15 -5.86
CA ASP A 16 -2.62 -3.24 -6.24
C ASP A 16 -1.97 -4.22 -5.24
N VAL A 17 -1.49 -5.38 -5.70
CA VAL A 17 -0.73 -6.30 -4.86
C VAL A 17 0.76 -6.01 -5.05
N ILE A 18 1.41 -5.49 -4.03
CA ILE A 18 2.84 -5.19 -4.05
C ILE A 18 3.58 -6.43 -3.57
N SER A 19 4.57 -6.87 -4.35
CA SER A 19 5.48 -7.97 -4.02
C SER A 19 6.92 -7.48 -4.12
N CYS A 20 7.73 -7.71 -3.10
CA CYS A 20 9.11 -7.21 -3.03
C CYS A 20 10.07 -8.28 -2.54
N ASP A 21 11.33 -8.16 -2.94
CA ASP A 21 12.46 -8.77 -2.26
C ASP A 21 13.36 -7.67 -1.69
N LEU A 22 13.43 -7.58 -0.36
CA LEU A 22 14.27 -6.63 0.36
C LEU A 22 15.55 -7.30 0.82
N SER A 23 16.52 -7.41 -0.08
CA SER A 23 17.80 -8.07 0.19
C SER A 23 17.63 -9.51 0.70
N GLY A 24 16.76 -10.29 0.06
CA GLY A 24 16.44 -11.67 0.46
C GLY A 24 15.27 -11.81 1.45
N VAL A 25 14.67 -10.71 1.90
CA VAL A 25 13.47 -10.74 2.76
C VAL A 25 12.23 -10.45 1.90
N PRO A 26 11.34 -11.43 1.70
CA PRO A 26 10.12 -11.21 0.92
C PRO A 26 9.15 -10.32 1.68
N VAL A 27 8.58 -9.33 0.99
CA VAL A 27 7.53 -8.46 1.52
C VAL A 27 6.35 -8.45 0.57
N ARG A 28 5.13 -8.62 1.09
CA ARG A 28 3.90 -8.58 0.29
C ARG A 28 2.77 -7.89 1.04
N PHE A 29 2.06 -7.00 0.35
CA PHE A 29 0.86 -6.35 0.86
C PHE A 29 -0.05 -5.92 -0.30
N ALA A 30 -1.28 -5.55 0.00
CA ALA A 30 -2.23 -5.07 -0.99
C ALA A 30 -2.73 -3.67 -0.63
N ILE A 31 -2.92 -2.82 -1.64
CA ILE A 31 -3.55 -1.51 -1.50
C ILE A 31 -4.85 -1.56 -2.30
N ASP A 32 -5.98 -1.44 -1.61
CA ASP A 32 -7.29 -1.31 -2.26
C ASP A 32 -7.61 0.19 -2.41
N PRO A 33 -7.72 0.72 -3.65
CA PRO A 33 -8.01 2.14 -3.87
C PRO A 33 -9.30 2.61 -3.21
N SER A 34 -10.28 1.72 -3.01
CA SER A 34 -11.55 2.04 -2.36
C SER A 34 -11.39 2.44 -0.88
N GLN A 35 -10.26 2.08 -0.25
CA GLN A 35 -9.90 2.49 1.11
C GLN A 35 -9.67 4.00 1.23
N PHE A 36 -9.34 4.67 0.12
CA PHE A 36 -9.07 6.11 0.06
C PHE A 36 -10.23 6.91 -0.54
N ALA A 37 -11.32 6.26 -0.93
CA ALA A 37 -12.48 6.94 -1.50
C ALA A 37 -13.11 7.89 -0.45
N PRO A 38 -13.47 9.13 -0.85
CA PRO A 38 -14.13 10.05 0.05
C PRO A 38 -15.47 9.49 0.53
N ALA A 39 -15.93 9.94 1.69
CA ALA A 39 -17.28 9.68 2.15
C ALA A 39 -18.29 10.19 1.11
N GLN A 40 -19.27 9.35 0.77
CA GLN A 40 -20.36 9.69 -0.15
C GLN A 40 -21.51 10.34 0.61
N HIS A 41 -21.67 9.99 1.89
CA HIS A 41 -22.70 10.52 2.78
C HIS A 41 -22.11 10.90 4.16
N PRO A 42 -22.60 11.94 4.84
CA PRO A 42 -22.11 12.35 6.16
C PRO A 42 -22.26 11.28 7.26
N ALA A 43 -23.19 10.35 7.08
CA ALA A 43 -23.40 9.22 7.99
C ALA A 43 -22.61 7.96 7.61
N ASP A 44 -21.77 8.03 6.56
CA ASP A 44 -20.89 6.91 6.22
C ASP A 44 -19.95 6.62 7.40
N PRO A 45 -19.76 5.35 7.77
CA PRO A 45 -18.80 5.01 8.81
C PRO A 45 -17.39 5.39 8.35
N PRO A 46 -16.48 5.75 9.28
CA PRO A 46 -15.07 5.94 8.97
C PRO A 46 -14.50 4.70 8.28
N ARG A 47 -13.88 4.88 7.11
CA ARG A 47 -13.18 3.79 6.41
C ARG A 47 -11.89 3.50 7.14
N ARG A 48 -11.63 2.21 7.44
CA ARG A 48 -10.34 1.78 8.01
C ARG A 48 -9.33 1.64 6.88
N GLN A 49 -8.28 2.43 6.92
CA GLN A 49 -7.13 2.33 6.02
C GLN A 49 -6.13 1.35 6.64
N ILE A 50 -6.44 0.05 6.52
CA ILE A 50 -5.59 -1.01 7.08
C ILE A 50 -5.31 -2.03 5.96
N THR A 51 -4.05 -2.39 5.81
CA THR A 51 -3.58 -3.52 5.02
C THR A 51 -2.85 -4.53 5.90
N THR A 52 -2.79 -5.78 5.46
CA THR A 52 -1.96 -6.81 6.10
C THR A 52 -0.66 -6.94 5.31
N VAL A 53 0.45 -6.67 5.98
CA VAL A 53 1.80 -6.86 5.45
C VAL A 53 2.29 -8.24 5.87
N GLN A 54 2.77 -9.00 4.90
CA GLN A 54 3.57 -10.21 5.11
C GLN A 54 5.03 -9.84 4.88
N MET A 55 5.91 -10.09 5.85
CA MET A 55 7.35 -9.82 5.77
C MET A 55 8.12 -11.01 6.36
N GLY A 56 8.84 -11.74 5.51
CA GLY A 56 9.42 -13.03 5.89
C GLY A 56 8.34 -13.97 6.44
N ASP A 57 8.54 -14.46 7.66
CA ASP A 57 7.59 -15.36 8.37
C ASP A 57 6.57 -14.60 9.24
N THR A 58 6.55 -13.26 9.18
CA THR A 58 5.72 -12.42 10.05
C THR A 58 4.60 -11.72 9.30
N ALA A 59 3.48 -11.51 9.98
CA ALA A 59 2.33 -10.77 9.48
C ALA A 59 1.93 -9.66 10.46
N PHE A 60 1.65 -8.46 9.96
CA PHE A 60 1.17 -7.36 10.78
C PHE A 60 0.22 -6.43 10.03
N ALA A 61 -0.58 -5.68 10.78
CA ALA A 61 -1.44 -4.64 10.24
C ALA A 61 -0.64 -3.35 10.06
N ALA A 62 -0.86 -2.66 8.94
CA ALA A 62 -0.23 -1.38 8.63
C ALA A 62 -1.23 -0.46 7.93
N GLU A 63 -0.97 0.84 7.98
CA GLU A 63 -1.69 1.84 7.23
C GLU A 63 -1.08 1.94 5.82
N PRO A 64 -1.86 1.74 4.73
CA PRO A 64 -1.36 1.86 3.38
C PRO A 64 -1.13 3.33 3.03
N VAL A 65 -0.04 3.60 2.30
CA VAL A 65 0.35 4.93 1.85
C VAL A 65 0.35 4.98 0.32
N VAL A 66 -0.32 5.99 -0.24
CA VAL A 66 -0.35 6.28 -1.66
C VAL A 66 -0.02 7.76 -1.87
N LEU A 67 1.07 8.04 -2.60
CA LEU A 67 1.49 9.40 -2.95
C LEU A 67 1.88 9.45 -4.43
N GLY A 68 0.96 9.88 -5.30
CA GLY A 68 1.15 9.75 -6.74
C GLY A 68 1.32 8.27 -7.12
N ASP A 69 2.45 7.93 -7.74
CA ASP A 69 2.82 6.55 -8.10
C ASP A 69 3.65 5.84 -7.01
N THR A 70 4.05 6.55 -5.96
CA THR A 70 4.68 5.94 -4.78
C THR A 70 3.63 5.10 -4.03
N ARG A 71 4.03 3.90 -3.63
CA ARG A 71 3.24 2.99 -2.79
C ARG A 71 4.01 2.71 -1.52
N GLY A 72 3.31 2.50 -0.42
CA GLY A 72 3.97 2.31 0.87
C GLY A 72 3.06 1.78 1.95
N PHE A 73 3.63 1.63 3.14
CA PHE A 73 2.87 1.47 4.36
C PHE A 73 3.60 2.07 5.55
N TRP A 74 2.85 2.41 6.59
CA TRP A 74 3.36 2.80 7.90
C TRP A 74 2.72 1.95 9.00
N ALA A 75 3.48 1.60 10.04
CA ALA A 75 2.93 0.88 11.19
C ALA A 75 3.66 1.25 12.48
N THR A 76 2.95 1.25 13.60
CA THR A 76 3.53 1.26 14.95
C THR A 76 3.45 -0.14 15.54
N GLN A 77 4.58 -0.67 15.98
CA GLN A 77 4.68 -1.95 16.68
C GLN A 77 4.26 -1.81 18.15
N ALA A 78 3.98 -2.93 18.81
CA ALA A 78 3.52 -2.95 20.20
C ALA A 78 4.53 -2.37 21.21
N ASP A 79 5.82 -2.40 20.86
CA ASP A 79 6.92 -1.81 21.62
C ASP A 79 7.18 -0.33 21.30
N GLY A 80 6.36 0.29 20.43
CA GLY A 80 6.49 1.68 20.01
C GLY A 80 7.44 1.91 18.84
N ALA A 81 8.04 0.87 18.26
CA ALA A 81 8.84 1.02 17.06
C ALA A 81 7.98 1.42 15.86
N GLU A 82 8.49 2.31 15.02
CA GLU A 82 7.80 2.76 13.80
C GLU A 82 8.45 2.11 12.59
N LEU A 83 7.59 1.56 11.73
CA LEU A 83 7.97 0.95 10.46
C LEU A 83 7.49 1.86 9.34
N LEU A 84 8.36 2.13 8.38
CA LEU A 84 8.01 2.84 7.16
C LEU A 84 8.58 2.08 5.96
N PHE A 85 7.70 1.80 5.00
CA PHE A 85 8.05 1.22 3.72
C PHE A 85 7.64 2.15 2.60
N VAL A 86 8.54 2.39 1.65
CA VAL A 86 8.31 3.23 0.47
C VAL A 86 8.85 2.51 -0.76
N MET A 87 7.99 2.33 -1.76
CA MET A 87 8.30 1.85 -3.10
C MET A 87 8.16 3.01 -4.09
N GLN A 88 9.25 3.30 -4.80
CA GLN A 88 9.29 4.28 -5.88
C GLN A 88 8.65 3.71 -7.16
N PRO A 89 8.27 4.57 -8.13
CA PRO A 89 7.65 4.13 -9.38
C PRO A 89 8.54 3.24 -10.25
N ASP A 90 9.87 3.32 -10.08
CA ASP A 90 10.84 2.44 -10.76
C ASP A 90 10.97 1.05 -10.10
N GLY A 91 10.19 0.79 -9.05
CA GLY A 91 10.21 -0.46 -8.29
C GLY A 91 11.29 -0.51 -7.20
N THR A 92 12.16 0.50 -7.08
CA THR A 92 13.12 0.55 -5.96
C THR A 92 12.39 0.81 -4.66
N ALA A 93 12.77 0.10 -3.59
CA ALA A 93 12.10 0.21 -2.31
C ALA A 93 13.05 0.31 -1.13
N THR A 94 12.59 1.02 -0.11
CA THR A 94 13.28 1.21 1.17
C THR A 94 12.33 0.88 2.30
N PHE A 95 12.83 0.10 3.26
CA PHE A 95 12.18 -0.19 4.53
C PHE A 95 13.04 0.31 5.68
N THR A 96 12.44 1.07 6.59
CA THR A 96 13.06 1.55 7.82
C THR A 96 12.27 1.08 9.03
N ASP A 97 12.99 0.64 10.06
CA ASP A 97 12.48 0.33 11.39
C ASP A 97 13.27 1.19 12.37
N THR A 98 12.61 1.95 13.24
CA THR A 98 13.31 2.85 14.18
C THR A 98 14.25 2.12 15.16
N ARG A 99 14.14 0.79 15.30
CA ARG A 99 15.07 -0.04 16.08
C ARG A 99 16.33 -0.43 15.31
N ASN A 100 16.27 -0.44 13.98
CA ASN A 100 17.37 -0.86 13.12
C ASN A 100 18.06 0.36 12.52
N ALA A 101 19.38 0.46 12.72
CA ALA A 101 20.15 1.62 12.27
C ALA A 101 20.31 1.70 10.74
N ALA A 102 20.19 0.58 10.02
CA ALA A 102 20.36 0.53 8.57
C ALA A 102 19.03 0.22 7.88
N PRO A 103 18.63 1.01 6.87
CA PRO A 103 17.47 0.70 6.04
C PRO A 103 17.72 -0.59 5.26
N MET A 104 16.67 -1.38 5.09
CA MET A 104 16.66 -2.46 4.11
C MET A 104 16.24 -1.88 2.76
N THR A 105 16.89 -2.34 1.70
CA THR A 105 16.57 -1.91 0.33
C THR A 105 16.34 -3.12 -0.56
N GLY A 106 15.61 -2.90 -1.66
CA GLY A 106 15.30 -3.97 -2.60
C GLY A 106 14.46 -3.48 -3.77
N THR A 107 13.86 -4.45 -4.46
CA THR A 107 13.02 -4.19 -5.63
C THR A 107 11.65 -4.81 -5.47
N CYS A 108 10.67 -4.16 -6.07
CA CYS A 108 9.26 -4.53 -5.99
C CYS A 108 8.60 -4.53 -7.37
N GLU A 109 7.50 -5.25 -7.45
CA GLU A 109 6.58 -5.25 -8.57
C GLU A 109 5.14 -5.11 -8.07
N VAL A 110 4.29 -4.52 -8.92
CA VAL A 110 2.84 -4.48 -8.72
C VAL A 110 2.22 -5.60 -9.54
N LEU A 111 1.55 -6.51 -8.87
CA LEU A 111 0.80 -7.61 -9.45
C LEU A 111 -0.68 -7.16 -9.54
N GLN A 112 -1.21 -7.04 -10.76
CA GLN A 112 -2.62 -6.69 -11.04
C GLN A 112 -3.42 -7.91 -11.51
#